data_AF-A0A970YC34-F1
#
_entry.id   AF-A0A970YC34-F1
#
_cell.length_a   1.000
_cell.length_b   1.000
_cell.length_c   1.000
_cell.angle_alpha   90.00
_cell.angle_beta   90.00
_cell.angle_gamma   90.00
#
_symmetry.space_group_name_H-M   'P 1'
#
loop_
_entity.id
_entity.type
_entity.pdbx_description
1 polymer ?
#
loop_
_entity_poly.entity_id
_entity_poly.type
_entity_poly.pdbx_seq_one_letter_code
_entity_poly.pdbx_strand_id
1 'polypeptide(L)'
;MIIGVYGGAFDPPHIGHTDSARTACESLELDRLLIVPSAYSSHKPRSVLTPCDRDRINMLRLAFSGLDKAEISDIEIKKGGLSYTSRTLSELKSMFPDDRLVFIMGSDMLLSFDRWHEPGKIAALADLAYLNRGDEEEALEICAAGLRSRFNANIIRVDNNYIDVSSTRIRRLLPLGCAEESLPGHVYGYILEHGLYDTAPPRKDLDSIREWSLRRVDEKRGRHILGCETAAAMLAQRWGADELKARTAAVLHDVTRCAREREQLQLCRKYGIIPDDIEVKNSELLHGMTGAAVASTFLNQPECVCDAIRYHTTGRPGMGLLEKIVCLADYIEPGRTFEGAGVLREIAFEDIDAALEKAMTDGLAFLLASEKNIHPRTEQTLEWLRKQRKDESLETIR
;
A
#
# COMPACT_ATOMS: atom_id res chain seq x y z
N MET A 1 3.19 30.41 -27.38
CA MET A 1 2.36 29.87 -26.28
C MET A 1 3.26 29.39 -25.15
N ILE A 2 2.74 29.28 -23.94
CA ILE A 2 3.35 28.56 -22.83
C ILE A 2 2.70 27.18 -22.75
N ILE A 3 3.47 26.13 -23.07
CA ILE A 3 2.99 24.74 -23.08
C ILE A 3 3.58 24.02 -21.87
N GLY A 4 2.72 23.61 -20.95
CA GLY A 4 3.08 22.73 -19.85
C GLY A 4 3.22 21.29 -20.34
N VAL A 5 4.21 20.57 -19.85
CA VAL A 5 4.43 19.15 -20.10
C VAL A 5 4.42 18.43 -18.75
N TYR A 6 3.35 17.69 -18.48
CA TYR A 6 3.18 16.96 -17.23
C TYR A 6 3.29 15.46 -17.46
N GLY A 7 4.51 14.94 -17.23
CA GLY A 7 4.85 13.54 -17.45
C GLY A 7 4.62 12.68 -16.20
N GLY A 8 4.21 11.42 -16.40
CA GLY A 8 4.00 10.50 -15.29
C GLY A 8 3.64 9.07 -15.70
N ALA A 9 3.68 8.14 -14.75
CA ALA A 9 3.16 6.79 -14.98
C ALA A 9 1.62 6.74 -15.00
N PHE A 10 0.99 7.57 -14.16
CA PHE A 10 -0.47 7.69 -13.98
C PHE A 10 -1.15 6.33 -13.85
N ASP A 11 -0.78 5.58 -12.81
CA ASP A 11 -1.16 4.17 -12.68
C ASP A 11 -1.83 3.83 -11.33
N PRO A 12 -3.05 4.34 -11.05
CA PRO A 12 -3.89 5.20 -11.90
C PRO A 12 -3.61 6.71 -11.70
N PRO A 13 -4.14 7.59 -12.58
CA PRO A 13 -4.28 9.01 -12.25
C PRO A 13 -5.20 9.17 -11.02
N HIS A 14 -4.97 10.23 -10.24
CA HIS A 14 -5.59 10.41 -8.93
C HIS A 14 -5.76 11.89 -8.60
N ILE A 15 -6.49 12.22 -7.53
CA ILE A 15 -6.86 13.61 -7.20
C ILE A 15 -5.64 14.54 -7.07
N GLY A 16 -4.53 14.05 -6.53
CA GLY A 16 -3.29 14.83 -6.45
C GLY A 16 -2.73 15.23 -7.83
N HIS A 17 -2.91 14.40 -8.86
CA HIS A 17 -2.47 14.73 -10.22
C HIS A 17 -3.38 15.80 -10.84
N THR A 18 -4.69 15.69 -10.67
CA THR A 18 -5.66 16.63 -11.24
C THR A 18 -5.58 18.01 -10.56
N ASP A 19 -5.37 18.02 -9.24
CA ASP A 19 -5.15 19.23 -8.46
C ASP A 19 -3.84 19.92 -8.85
N SER A 20 -2.75 19.15 -8.97
CA SER A 20 -1.46 19.66 -9.44
C SER A 20 -1.53 20.26 -10.84
N ALA A 21 -2.21 19.59 -11.77
CA ALA A 21 -2.37 20.07 -13.13
C ALA A 21 -3.18 21.37 -13.21
N ARG A 22 -4.25 21.48 -12.42
CA ARG A 22 -5.07 22.70 -12.33
C ARG A 22 -4.24 23.86 -11.78
N THR A 23 -3.57 23.64 -10.65
CA THR A 23 -2.72 24.64 -9.99
C THR A 23 -1.61 25.11 -10.94
N ALA A 24 -0.93 24.18 -11.62
CA ALA A 24 0.10 24.54 -12.58
C ALA A 24 -0.44 25.34 -13.77
N CYS A 25 -1.64 25.03 -14.29
CA CYS A 25 -2.28 25.81 -15.35
C CYS A 25 -2.56 27.25 -14.94
N GLU A 26 -3.02 27.46 -13.70
CA GLU A 26 -3.37 28.76 -13.15
C GLU A 26 -2.11 29.56 -12.81
N SER A 27 -1.20 29.01 -12.02
CA SER A 27 0.00 29.72 -11.54
C SER A 27 1.01 30.05 -12.63
N LEU A 28 1.11 29.20 -13.67
CA LEU A 28 2.06 29.40 -14.78
C LEU A 28 1.40 30.05 -16.00
N GLU A 29 0.11 30.40 -15.91
CA GLU A 29 -0.69 30.98 -16.99
C GLU A 29 -0.56 30.17 -18.31
N LEU A 30 -0.59 28.84 -18.21
CA LEU A 30 -0.36 27.96 -19.36
C LEU A 30 -1.42 28.21 -20.44
N ASP A 31 -1.04 28.24 -21.71
CA ASP A 31 -1.99 28.22 -22.83
C ASP A 31 -2.50 26.80 -23.08
N ARG A 32 -1.65 25.80 -22.81
CA ARG A 32 -1.90 24.39 -23.07
C ARG A 32 -1.13 23.51 -22.07
N LEU A 33 -1.71 22.38 -21.68
CA LEU A 33 -1.09 21.39 -20.82
C LEU A 33 -1.11 20.01 -21.50
N LEU A 34 0.06 19.48 -21.82
CA LEU A 34 0.22 18.12 -22.34
C LEU A 34 0.42 17.15 -21.18
N ILE A 35 -0.53 16.24 -20.98
CA ILE A 35 -0.43 15.12 -20.05
C ILE A 35 0.23 13.97 -20.79
N VAL A 36 1.44 13.59 -20.36
CA VAL A 36 2.27 12.61 -21.07
C VAL A 36 2.41 11.33 -20.24
N PRO A 37 1.55 10.30 -20.46
CA PRO A 37 1.76 8.99 -19.87
C PRO A 37 3.05 8.35 -20.40
N SER A 38 3.90 7.95 -19.47
CA SER A 38 5.10 7.20 -19.81
C SER A 38 4.77 5.82 -20.37
N ALA A 39 5.59 5.38 -21.34
CA ALA A 39 5.60 4.01 -21.83
C ALA A 39 6.28 3.12 -20.78
N TYR A 40 7.57 3.31 -20.55
CA TYR A 40 8.30 2.64 -19.48
C TYR A 40 9.17 3.66 -18.76
N SER A 41 8.70 4.11 -17.59
CA SER A 41 9.46 5.05 -16.78
C SER A 41 10.75 4.40 -16.26
N SER A 42 11.88 5.07 -16.47
CA SER A 42 13.17 4.70 -15.89
C SER A 42 13.20 4.83 -14.36
N HIS A 43 12.29 5.59 -13.77
CA HIS A 43 12.28 5.91 -12.35
C HIS A 43 11.20 5.14 -11.55
N LYS A 44 10.11 4.73 -12.22
CA LYS A 44 8.98 4.02 -11.60
C LYS A 44 8.58 2.84 -12.50
N PRO A 45 9.17 1.64 -12.30
CA PRO A 45 8.83 0.48 -13.13
C PRO A 45 7.34 0.13 -13.01
N ARG A 46 6.78 -0.45 -14.08
CA ARG A 46 5.39 -0.89 -14.08
C ARG A 46 5.17 -1.97 -13.03
N SER A 47 4.03 -1.91 -12.36
CA SER A 47 3.54 -2.99 -11.52
C SER A 47 2.95 -4.08 -12.40
N VAL A 48 2.89 -5.33 -11.90
CA VAL A 48 2.06 -6.38 -12.51
C VAL A 48 0.57 -5.98 -12.57
N LEU A 49 0.17 -5.02 -11.74
CA LEU A 49 -1.18 -4.44 -11.72
C LEU A 49 -1.38 -3.31 -12.74
N THR A 50 -0.31 -2.84 -13.40
CA THR A 50 -0.41 -1.73 -14.36
C THR A 50 -1.28 -2.16 -15.55
N PRO A 51 -2.40 -1.48 -15.84
CA PRO A 51 -3.26 -1.79 -16.97
C PRO A 51 -2.57 -1.56 -18.31
N CYS A 52 -3.22 -2.01 -19.37
CA CYS A 52 -2.75 -1.72 -20.72
C CYS A 52 -2.79 -0.20 -21.00
N ASP A 53 -2.02 0.23 -21.99
CA ASP A 53 -1.84 1.66 -22.29
C ASP A 53 -3.14 2.33 -22.73
N ARG A 54 -4.04 1.57 -23.37
CA ARG A 54 -5.40 2.02 -23.71
C ARG A 54 -6.19 2.41 -22.47
N ASP A 55 -6.16 1.58 -21.42
CA ASP A 55 -6.90 1.86 -20.18
C ASP A 55 -6.30 3.02 -19.42
N ARG A 56 -4.97 3.15 -19.37
CA ARG A 56 -4.30 4.31 -18.78
C ARG A 56 -4.67 5.60 -19.50
N ILE A 57 -4.65 5.61 -20.83
CA ILE A 57 -5.07 6.77 -21.64
C ILE A 57 -6.55 7.10 -21.38
N ASN A 58 -7.44 6.12 -21.30
CA ASN A 58 -8.84 6.36 -21.01
C ASN A 58 -9.05 6.95 -19.61
N MET A 59 -8.40 6.40 -18.59
CA MET A 59 -8.43 6.97 -17.23
C MET A 59 -7.88 8.39 -17.20
N LEU A 60 -6.86 8.71 -18.00
CA LEU A 60 -6.33 10.07 -18.11
C LEU A 60 -7.34 11.04 -18.74
N ARG A 61 -7.98 10.64 -19.84
CA ARG A 61 -9.06 11.44 -20.45
C ARG A 61 -10.17 11.73 -19.45
N LEU A 62 -10.57 10.74 -18.66
CA LEU A 62 -11.58 10.90 -17.62
C LEU A 62 -11.09 11.82 -16.49
N ALA A 63 -9.85 11.61 -16.00
CA ALA A 63 -9.27 12.38 -14.91
C ALA A 63 -9.16 13.88 -15.23
N PHE A 64 -8.77 14.22 -16.45
CA PHE A 64 -8.49 15.59 -16.87
C PHE A 64 -9.62 16.24 -17.70
N SER A 65 -10.77 15.56 -17.85
CA SER A 65 -11.91 16.04 -18.64
C SER A 65 -12.47 17.40 -18.22
N GLY A 66 -12.32 17.78 -16.95
CA GLY A 66 -12.75 19.08 -16.41
C GLY A 66 -11.68 20.17 -16.45
N LEU A 67 -10.63 20.02 -17.26
CA LEU A 67 -9.55 20.99 -17.43
C LEU A 67 -9.36 21.27 -18.93
N ASP A 68 -9.98 22.34 -19.43
CA ASP A 68 -10.05 22.66 -20.87
C ASP A 68 -8.69 22.77 -21.57
N LYS A 69 -7.66 23.20 -20.82
CA LYS A 69 -6.28 23.34 -21.33
C LYS A 69 -5.54 22.00 -21.44
N ALA A 70 -6.06 20.92 -20.86
CA ALA A 70 -5.38 19.63 -20.77
C ALA A 70 -5.64 18.73 -21.97
N GLU A 71 -4.56 18.19 -22.53
CA GLU A 71 -4.60 17.24 -23.64
C GLU A 71 -3.73 16.04 -23.35
N ILE A 72 -4.22 14.84 -23.68
CA ILE A 72 -3.46 13.61 -23.50
C ILE A 72 -2.56 13.37 -24.71
N SER A 73 -1.24 13.34 -24.47
CA SER A 73 -0.24 13.07 -25.51
C SER A 73 0.33 11.66 -25.35
N ASP A 74 0.02 10.78 -26.29
CA ASP A 74 0.51 9.40 -26.33
C ASP A 74 1.90 9.27 -26.98
N ILE A 75 2.66 10.37 -27.09
CA ILE A 75 3.96 10.44 -27.78
C ILE A 75 4.95 9.40 -27.27
N GLU A 76 5.04 9.22 -25.94
CA GLU A 76 5.95 8.22 -25.36
C GLU A 76 5.46 6.79 -25.59
N ILE A 77 4.14 6.56 -25.49
CA ILE A 77 3.52 5.25 -25.74
C ILE A 77 3.74 4.82 -27.20
N LYS A 78 3.52 5.72 -28.16
CA LYS A 78 3.74 5.45 -29.59
C LYS A 78 5.19 5.15 -29.92
N LYS A 79 6.12 5.83 -29.25
CA LYS A 79 7.56 5.62 -29.44
C LYS A 79 8.02 4.27 -28.88
N GLY A 80 7.41 3.84 -27.78
CA GLY A 80 7.78 2.62 -27.07
C GLY A 80 9.15 2.69 -26.41
N GLY A 81 9.52 1.61 -25.72
CA GLY A 81 10.79 1.53 -24.99
C GLY A 81 10.86 2.46 -23.76
N LEU A 82 12.08 2.70 -23.27
CA LEU A 82 12.30 3.56 -22.10
C LEU A 82 11.95 5.02 -22.41
N SER A 83 11.08 5.57 -21.56
CA SER A 83 10.70 6.97 -21.55
C SER A 83 11.82 7.80 -20.94
N TYR A 84 12.41 8.68 -21.74
CA TYR A 84 13.35 9.70 -21.27
C TYR A 84 12.81 11.09 -21.56
N THR A 85 12.65 11.89 -20.51
CA THR A 85 12.18 13.28 -20.60
C THR A 85 12.97 14.10 -21.61
N SER A 86 14.30 13.90 -21.69
CA SER A 86 15.15 14.62 -22.68
C SER A 86 14.74 14.33 -24.13
N ARG A 87 14.29 13.11 -24.43
CA ARG A 87 13.82 12.72 -25.76
C ARG A 87 12.43 13.27 -26.04
N THR A 88 11.53 13.17 -25.06
CA THR A 88 10.16 13.70 -25.15
C THR A 88 10.18 15.21 -25.40
N LEU A 89 10.94 15.97 -24.61
CA LEU A 89 11.06 17.41 -24.79
C LEU A 89 11.76 17.80 -26.09
N SER A 90 12.72 17.01 -26.58
CA SER A 90 13.34 17.27 -27.90
C SER A 90 12.30 17.18 -29.02
N GLU A 91 11.43 16.17 -28.96
CA GLU A 91 10.39 15.94 -29.95
C GLU A 91 9.30 17.01 -29.87
N LEU A 92 8.84 17.33 -28.66
CA LEU A 92 7.89 18.43 -28.45
C LEU A 92 8.47 19.78 -28.90
N LYS A 93 9.75 20.06 -28.64
CA LYS A 93 10.39 21.29 -29.12
C LYS A 93 10.49 21.34 -30.64
N SER A 94 10.66 20.20 -31.31
CA SER A 94 10.59 20.14 -32.78
C SER A 94 9.18 20.38 -33.32
N MET A 95 8.14 19.96 -32.58
CA MET A 95 6.74 20.19 -32.95
C MET A 95 6.28 21.63 -32.66
N PHE A 96 6.86 22.24 -31.62
CA PHE A 96 6.52 23.57 -31.11
C PHE A 96 7.79 24.44 -31.00
N PRO A 97 8.44 24.79 -32.14
CA PRO A 97 9.76 25.43 -32.15
C PRO A 97 9.77 26.81 -31.49
N ASP A 98 8.70 27.58 -31.69
CA ASP A 98 8.59 28.96 -31.19
C ASP A 98 7.92 29.05 -29.81
N ASP A 99 7.38 27.95 -29.30
CA ASP A 99 6.68 27.92 -28.01
C ASP A 99 7.65 27.68 -26.84
N ARG A 100 7.28 28.21 -25.69
CA ARG A 100 7.98 28.00 -24.42
C ARG A 100 7.45 26.73 -23.77
N LEU A 101 8.34 25.78 -23.48
CA LEU A 101 7.99 24.55 -22.77
C LEU A 101 8.27 24.70 -21.28
N VAL A 102 7.34 24.22 -20.45
CA VAL A 102 7.52 24.12 -18.99
C VAL A 102 7.28 22.68 -18.58
N PHE A 103 8.32 21.98 -18.12
CA PHE A 103 8.20 20.62 -17.62
C PHE A 103 7.76 20.65 -16.15
N ILE A 104 6.62 20.02 -15.88
CA ILE A 104 5.96 20.01 -14.57
C ILE A 104 6.24 18.68 -13.87
N MET A 105 6.72 18.73 -12.63
CA MET A 105 7.03 17.54 -11.83
C MET A 105 6.72 17.74 -10.34
N GLY A 106 6.81 16.67 -9.56
CA GLY A 106 6.79 16.75 -8.09
C GLY A 106 8.15 17.14 -7.52
N SER A 107 8.15 17.70 -6.31
CA SER A 107 9.36 17.99 -5.53
C SER A 107 10.22 16.74 -5.30
N ASP A 108 9.60 15.56 -5.10
CA ASP A 108 10.26 14.26 -5.00
C ASP A 108 11.14 13.94 -6.23
N MET A 109 10.67 14.33 -7.42
CA MET A 109 11.39 14.15 -8.68
C MET A 109 12.51 15.19 -8.84
N LEU A 110 12.27 16.44 -8.45
CA LEU A 110 13.26 17.52 -8.52
C LEU A 110 14.54 17.17 -7.74
N LEU A 111 14.39 16.62 -6.53
CA LEU A 111 15.51 16.20 -5.67
C LEU A 111 16.43 15.14 -6.30
N SER A 112 15.98 14.46 -7.36
CA SER A 112 16.74 13.45 -8.10
C SER A 112 17.10 13.87 -9.53
N PHE A 113 16.74 15.09 -9.94
CA PHE A 113 16.78 15.52 -11.34
C PHE A 113 18.19 15.47 -11.95
N ASP A 114 19.23 15.75 -11.17
CA ASP A 114 20.62 15.76 -11.65
C ASP A 114 21.14 14.37 -12.09
N ARG A 115 20.41 13.30 -11.74
CA ARG A 115 20.68 11.90 -12.12
C ARG A 115 19.86 11.44 -13.32
N TRP A 116 18.99 12.28 -13.87
CA TRP A 116 18.16 11.91 -15.01
C TRP A 116 19.00 11.76 -16.28
N HIS A 117 18.42 11.16 -17.32
CA HIS A 117 19.08 11.07 -18.63
C HIS A 117 19.17 12.45 -19.28
N GLU A 118 20.40 12.94 -19.51
CA GLU A 118 20.71 14.25 -20.10
C GLU A 118 20.01 15.44 -19.40
N PRO A 119 20.26 15.69 -18.10
CA PRO A 119 19.54 16.69 -17.32
C PRO A 119 19.80 18.12 -17.82
N GLY A 120 21.02 18.41 -18.28
CA GLY A 120 21.36 19.70 -18.90
C GLY A 120 20.60 19.94 -20.21
N LYS A 121 20.31 18.89 -20.99
CA LYS A 121 19.50 19.01 -22.21
C LYS A 121 18.05 19.29 -21.87
N ILE A 122 17.51 18.66 -20.83
CA ILE A 122 16.15 18.95 -20.33
C ILE A 122 16.05 20.41 -19.90
N ALA A 123 16.99 20.89 -19.09
CA ALA A 123 17.06 22.27 -18.63
C ALA A 123 17.20 23.30 -19.77
N ALA A 124 17.84 22.94 -20.88
CA ALA A 124 17.96 23.80 -22.05
C ALA A 124 16.70 23.82 -22.93
N LEU A 125 15.86 22.77 -22.85
CA LEU A 125 14.67 22.62 -23.69
C LEU A 125 13.39 23.13 -23.03
N ALA A 126 13.34 23.18 -21.69
CA ALA A 126 12.17 23.59 -20.94
C ALA A 126 12.55 24.22 -19.60
N ASP A 127 11.70 25.13 -19.12
CA ASP A 127 11.72 25.51 -17.70
C ASP A 127 11.25 24.35 -16.83
N LEU A 128 11.71 24.29 -15.59
CA LEU A 128 11.35 23.23 -14.65
C LEU A 128 10.43 23.79 -13.58
N ALA A 129 9.15 23.41 -13.64
CA ALA A 129 8.18 23.72 -12.61
C ALA A 129 8.02 22.53 -11.66
N TYR A 130 8.06 22.77 -10.35
CA TYR A 130 7.81 21.74 -9.36
C TYR A 130 6.67 22.10 -8.41
N LEU A 131 5.90 21.09 -8.00
CA LEU A 131 4.88 21.18 -6.97
C LEU A 131 5.34 20.44 -5.71
N ASN A 132 5.05 21.00 -4.54
CA ASN A 132 5.40 20.40 -3.26
C ASN A 132 4.59 19.11 -3.00
N ARG A 133 5.32 18.07 -2.57
CA ARG A 133 4.81 16.75 -2.20
C ARG A 133 5.14 16.36 -0.75
N GLY A 134 5.36 17.36 0.10
CA GLY A 134 5.69 17.17 1.52
C GLY A 134 7.18 16.98 1.79
N ASP A 135 8.04 17.37 0.84
CA ASP A 135 9.49 17.37 1.02
C ASP A 135 9.95 18.59 1.83
N GLU A 136 11.14 18.50 2.44
CA GLU A 136 11.71 19.58 3.25
C GLU A 136 12.09 20.79 2.39
N GLU A 137 11.60 21.97 2.79
CA GLU A 137 11.77 23.23 2.05
C GLU A 137 13.26 23.59 1.83
N GLU A 138 14.08 23.44 2.87
CA GLU A 138 15.52 23.72 2.79
C GLU A 138 16.22 22.84 1.74
N ALA A 139 15.88 21.55 1.69
CA ALA A 139 16.44 20.63 0.70
C ALA A 139 16.04 21.02 -0.74
N LEU A 140 14.80 21.48 -0.93
CA LEU A 140 14.31 21.93 -2.24
C LEU A 140 15.02 23.20 -2.71
N GLU A 141 15.22 24.18 -1.82
CA GLU A 141 15.93 25.41 -2.17
C GLU A 141 17.41 25.15 -2.51
N ILE A 142 18.10 24.30 -1.73
CA ILE A 142 19.48 23.88 -2.04
C ILE A 142 19.54 23.17 -3.39
N CYS A 143 18.63 22.23 -3.64
CA CYS A 143 18.56 21.51 -4.91
C CYS A 143 18.32 22.46 -6.08
N ALA A 144 17.33 23.35 -5.98
CA ALA A 144 17.00 24.31 -7.01
C ALA A 144 18.16 25.25 -7.32
N ALA A 145 18.86 25.77 -6.29
CA ALA A 145 20.07 26.58 -6.48
C ALA A 145 21.19 25.81 -7.18
N GLY A 146 21.39 24.54 -6.81
CA GLY A 146 22.35 23.65 -7.47
C GLY A 146 22.04 23.42 -8.94
N LEU A 147 20.77 23.19 -9.30
CA LEU A 147 20.34 23.00 -10.68
C LEU A 147 20.47 24.28 -11.52
N ARG A 148 20.14 25.46 -10.95
CA ARG A 148 20.37 26.78 -11.58
C ARG A 148 21.85 26.97 -11.92
N SER A 149 22.72 26.73 -10.95
CA SER A 149 24.17 26.91 -11.13
C SER A 149 24.78 25.92 -12.13
N ARG A 150 24.40 24.63 -12.03
CA ARG A 150 25.04 23.55 -12.80
C ARG A 150 24.55 23.45 -14.24
N PHE A 151 23.26 23.72 -14.48
CA PHE A 151 22.64 23.49 -15.79
C PHE A 151 22.06 24.76 -16.42
N ASN A 152 22.23 25.92 -15.79
CA ASN A 152 21.54 27.15 -16.16
C ASN A 152 20.01 26.95 -16.28
N ALA A 153 19.47 26.06 -15.43
CA ALA A 153 18.07 25.70 -15.45
C ALA A 153 17.22 26.83 -14.86
N ASN A 154 16.12 27.18 -15.51
CA ASN A 154 15.10 28.02 -14.90
C ASN A 154 14.17 27.15 -14.05
N ILE A 155 14.19 27.35 -12.72
CA ILE A 155 13.41 26.57 -11.76
C ILE A 155 12.30 27.44 -11.18
N ILE A 156 11.05 26.99 -11.34
CA ILE A 156 9.84 27.65 -10.89
C ILE A 156 9.18 26.78 -9.81
N ARG A 157 8.98 27.36 -8.63
CA ARG A 157 8.13 26.76 -7.60
C ARG A 157 6.68 27.12 -7.89
N VAL A 158 5.81 26.12 -7.93
CA VAL A 158 4.36 26.32 -7.98
C VAL A 158 3.80 26.09 -6.58
N ASP A 159 3.23 27.12 -5.99
CA ASP A 159 2.61 27.02 -4.68
C ASP A 159 1.30 26.23 -4.77
N ASN A 160 1.24 25.10 -4.05
CA ASN A 160 0.12 24.18 -4.10
C ASN A 160 -0.22 23.63 -2.71
N ASN A 161 -1.45 23.15 -2.57
CA ASN A 161 -1.84 22.35 -1.43
C ASN A 161 -1.29 20.92 -1.64
N TYR A 162 -0.51 20.42 -0.68
CA TYR A 162 -0.03 19.05 -0.75
C TYR A 162 -1.15 18.06 -0.39
N ILE A 163 -1.58 17.28 -1.37
CA ILE A 163 -2.47 16.14 -1.16
C ILE A 163 -1.62 14.87 -0.98
N ASP A 164 -1.57 14.34 0.25
CA ASP A 164 -0.89 13.08 0.54
C ASP A 164 -1.65 11.90 -0.08
N VAL A 165 -1.32 11.59 -1.33
CA VAL A 165 -1.84 10.47 -2.10
C VAL A 165 -0.78 9.93 -3.05
N SER A 166 -0.79 8.62 -3.30
CA SER A 166 0.05 7.99 -4.31
C SER A 166 -0.67 6.85 -5.01
N SER A 167 -0.37 6.66 -6.29
CA SER A 167 -0.93 5.54 -7.06
C SER A 167 -0.58 4.17 -6.45
N THR A 168 0.61 4.01 -5.86
CA THR A 168 0.99 2.77 -5.16
C THR A 168 0.04 2.47 -4.00
N ARG A 169 -0.30 3.46 -3.18
CA ARG A 169 -1.24 3.30 -2.06
C ARG A 169 -2.66 3.03 -2.57
N ILE A 170 -3.10 3.75 -3.61
CA ILE A 170 -4.39 3.53 -4.27
C ILE A 170 -4.53 2.09 -4.77
N ARG A 171 -3.53 1.54 -5.48
CA ARG A 171 -3.59 0.15 -5.98
C ARG A 171 -3.76 -0.89 -4.87
N ARG A 172 -3.22 -0.63 -3.67
CA ARG A 172 -3.40 -1.51 -2.50
C ARG A 172 -4.80 -1.39 -1.90
N LEU A 173 -5.39 -0.20 -1.92
CA LEU A 173 -6.68 0.11 -1.30
C LEU A 173 -7.89 -0.15 -2.21
N LEU A 174 -7.70 -0.10 -3.53
CA LEU A 174 -8.76 -0.30 -4.54
C LEU A 174 -9.52 -1.63 -4.36
N PRO A 175 -8.83 -2.79 -4.25
CA PRO A 175 -9.46 -4.08 -3.97
C PRO A 175 -10.21 -4.14 -2.64
N LEU A 176 -9.71 -3.39 -1.65
CA LEU A 176 -10.35 -3.27 -0.34
C LEU A 176 -11.55 -2.30 -0.39
N GLY A 177 -11.70 -1.60 -1.53
CA GLY A 177 -12.63 -0.50 -1.83
C GLY A 177 -12.57 0.64 -0.83
N CYS A 178 -11.35 1.09 -0.51
CA CYS A 178 -11.06 2.28 0.28
C CYS A 178 -10.19 3.28 -0.50
N ALA A 179 -10.39 3.38 -1.81
CA ALA A 179 -9.64 4.28 -2.69
C ALA A 179 -10.50 5.34 -3.39
N GLU A 180 -11.83 5.32 -3.20
CA GLU A 180 -12.77 6.22 -3.87
C GLU A 180 -12.44 7.69 -3.62
N GLU A 181 -12.22 8.09 -2.36
CA GLU A 181 -11.87 9.47 -1.98
C GLU A 181 -10.52 9.94 -2.58
N SER A 182 -9.68 9.02 -3.06
CA SER A 182 -8.36 9.32 -3.65
C SER A 182 -8.40 9.44 -5.18
N LEU A 183 -9.54 9.21 -5.81
CA LEU A 183 -9.68 9.14 -7.28
C LEU A 183 -10.76 10.12 -7.77
N PRO A 184 -10.60 10.71 -8.97
CA PRO A 184 -11.73 11.34 -9.65
C PRO A 184 -12.85 10.31 -9.85
N GLY A 185 -14.10 10.68 -9.58
CA GLY A 185 -15.24 9.74 -9.58
C GLY A 185 -15.38 8.94 -10.87
N HIS A 186 -15.20 9.59 -12.04
CA HIS A 186 -15.24 8.91 -13.34
C HIS A 186 -14.10 7.87 -13.53
N VAL A 187 -12.92 8.13 -12.97
CA VAL A 187 -11.79 7.20 -13.00
C VAL A 187 -12.08 6.00 -12.10
N TYR A 188 -12.61 6.24 -10.90
CA TYR A 188 -13.02 5.16 -10.00
C TYR A 188 -14.09 4.27 -10.64
N GLY A 189 -15.12 4.85 -11.26
CA GLY A 189 -16.13 4.12 -12.01
C GLY A 189 -15.54 3.27 -13.14
N TYR A 190 -14.64 3.84 -13.95
CA TYR A 190 -13.97 3.12 -15.04
C TYR A 190 -13.15 1.92 -14.52
N ILE A 191 -12.42 2.10 -13.42
CA ILE A 191 -11.63 1.03 -12.78
C ILE A 191 -12.51 -0.15 -12.36
N LEU A 192 -13.65 0.12 -11.73
CA LEU A 192 -14.58 -0.91 -11.29
C LEU A 192 -15.25 -1.63 -12.47
N GLU A 193 -15.72 -0.88 -13.46
CA GLU A 193 -16.39 -1.42 -14.65
C GLU A 193 -15.48 -2.36 -15.44
N HIS A 194 -14.18 -2.05 -15.51
CA HIS A 194 -13.20 -2.82 -16.28
C HIS A 194 -12.42 -3.83 -15.43
N GLY A 195 -12.73 -3.97 -14.14
CA GLY A 195 -12.07 -4.92 -13.24
C GLY A 195 -10.56 -4.66 -13.06
N LEU A 196 -10.12 -3.41 -13.17
CA LEU A 196 -8.70 -3.05 -13.09
C LEU A 196 -8.19 -3.12 -11.64
N TYR A 197 -6.88 -3.28 -11.48
CA TYR A 197 -6.20 -3.24 -10.18
C TYR A 197 -6.72 -4.26 -9.16
N ASP A 198 -7.00 -5.49 -9.59
CA ASP A 198 -7.55 -6.57 -8.74
C ASP A 198 -8.83 -6.19 -7.97
N THR A 199 -9.68 -5.35 -8.56
CA THR A 199 -10.99 -5.00 -7.98
C THR A 199 -11.99 -6.16 -8.05
N ALA A 200 -11.74 -7.15 -8.90
CA ALA A 200 -12.40 -8.45 -8.85
C ALA A 200 -11.66 -9.41 -7.90
N PRO A 201 -12.38 -10.29 -7.17
CA PRO A 201 -11.73 -11.28 -6.32
C PRO A 201 -10.89 -12.26 -7.15
N PRO A 202 -9.75 -12.74 -6.60
CA PRO A 202 -8.93 -13.74 -7.25
C PRO A 202 -9.68 -15.08 -7.32
N ARG A 203 -9.12 -16.05 -8.06
CA ARG A 203 -9.57 -17.44 -7.95
C ARG A 203 -9.43 -17.91 -6.49
N LYS A 204 -10.29 -18.86 -6.10
CA LYS A 204 -10.38 -19.37 -4.73
C LYS A 204 -9.23 -20.29 -4.32
N ASP A 205 -8.33 -20.65 -5.24
CA ASP A 205 -7.14 -21.43 -4.91
C ASP A 205 -6.14 -20.61 -4.09
N LEU A 206 -5.38 -21.29 -3.23
CA LEU A 206 -4.44 -20.68 -2.30
C LEU A 206 -3.37 -19.83 -3.01
N ASP A 207 -2.89 -20.27 -4.17
CA ASP A 207 -1.84 -19.57 -4.91
C ASP A 207 -2.34 -18.20 -5.40
N SER A 208 -3.53 -18.17 -5.96
CA SER A 208 -4.16 -16.93 -6.42
C SER A 208 -4.48 -15.97 -5.26
N ILE A 209 -4.93 -16.50 -4.11
CA ILE A 209 -5.14 -15.71 -2.88
C ILE A 209 -3.82 -15.16 -2.35
N ARG A 210 -2.75 -15.97 -2.35
CA ARG A 210 -1.42 -15.55 -1.90
C ARG A 210 -0.87 -14.42 -2.76
N GLU A 211 -0.89 -14.58 -4.09
CA GLU A 211 -0.44 -13.53 -5.02
C GLU A 211 -1.27 -12.25 -4.87
N TRP A 212 -2.58 -12.39 -4.68
CA TRP A 212 -3.46 -11.26 -4.39
C TRP A 212 -3.02 -10.58 -3.09
N SER A 213 -2.89 -11.30 -1.97
CA SER A 213 -2.50 -10.75 -0.67
C SER A 213 -1.15 -10.01 -0.71
N LEU A 214 -0.12 -10.64 -1.28
CA LEU A 214 1.23 -10.08 -1.35
C LEU A 214 1.30 -8.75 -2.11
N ARG A 215 0.38 -8.51 -3.05
CA ARG A 215 0.30 -7.23 -3.80
C ARG A 215 -0.30 -6.07 -2.99
N ARG A 216 -0.91 -6.33 -1.82
CA ARG A 216 -1.46 -5.28 -0.91
C ARG A 216 -0.44 -4.77 0.10
N VAL A 217 0.66 -5.49 0.29
CA VAL A 217 1.65 -5.18 1.33
C VAL A 217 2.98 -4.71 0.76
N ASP A 218 3.88 -4.25 1.62
CA ASP A 218 5.28 -4.02 1.25
C ASP A 218 6.09 -5.31 1.29
N GLU A 219 7.31 -5.26 0.75
CA GLU A 219 8.18 -6.43 0.62
C GLU A 219 8.54 -7.08 1.97
N LYS A 220 8.75 -6.25 3.01
CA LYS A 220 9.05 -6.73 4.36
C LYS A 220 7.87 -7.54 4.90
N ARG A 221 6.67 -7.01 4.76
CA ARG A 221 5.44 -7.68 5.19
C ARG A 221 5.11 -8.89 4.32
N GLY A 222 5.42 -8.86 3.03
CA GLY A 222 5.27 -10.02 2.15
C GLY A 222 6.13 -11.21 2.61
N ARG A 223 7.38 -10.97 3.00
CA ARG A 223 8.24 -12.02 3.60
C ARG A 223 7.64 -12.59 4.89
N HIS A 224 7.15 -11.72 5.76
CA HIS A 224 6.48 -12.10 7.01
C HIS A 224 5.26 -13.01 6.75
N ILE A 225 4.42 -12.64 5.79
CA ILE A 225 3.25 -13.44 5.39
C ILE A 225 3.65 -14.83 4.90
N LEU A 226 4.70 -14.94 4.06
CA LEU A 226 5.19 -16.23 3.57
C LEU A 226 5.81 -17.09 4.67
N GLY A 227 6.52 -16.47 5.63
CA GLY A 227 7.03 -17.15 6.82
C GLY A 227 5.89 -17.69 7.69
N CYS A 228 4.88 -16.86 7.95
CA CYS A 228 3.69 -17.21 8.71
C CYS A 228 2.92 -18.35 8.03
N GLU A 229 2.76 -18.32 6.70
CA GLU A 229 2.14 -19.42 5.95
C GLU A 229 2.89 -20.74 6.15
N THR A 230 4.22 -20.71 6.09
CA THR A 230 5.06 -21.90 6.28
C THR A 230 4.90 -22.47 7.69
N ALA A 231 4.96 -21.61 8.70
CA ALA A 231 4.76 -22.00 10.10
C ALA A 231 3.34 -22.55 10.35
N ALA A 232 2.32 -21.90 9.80
CA ALA A 232 0.93 -22.34 9.92
C ALA A 232 0.70 -23.72 9.29
N ALA A 233 1.32 -24.01 8.14
CA ALA A 233 1.27 -25.32 7.51
C ALA A 233 1.86 -26.42 8.42
N MET A 234 3.06 -26.16 8.97
CA MET A 234 3.74 -27.11 9.87
C MET A 234 2.94 -27.36 11.15
N LEU A 235 2.41 -26.31 11.76
CA LEU A 235 1.57 -26.44 12.96
C LEU A 235 0.25 -27.16 12.67
N ALA A 236 -0.40 -26.87 11.53
CA ALA A 236 -1.61 -27.56 11.13
C ALA A 236 -1.39 -29.06 10.95
N GLN A 237 -0.30 -29.44 10.28
CA GLN A 237 0.09 -30.84 10.14
C GLN A 237 0.36 -31.50 11.50
N ARG A 238 1.07 -30.81 12.40
CA ARG A 238 1.41 -31.33 13.73
C ARG A 238 0.18 -31.58 14.59
N TRP A 239 -0.76 -30.64 14.59
CA TRP A 239 -1.89 -30.62 15.52
C TRP A 239 -3.20 -31.15 14.92
N GLY A 240 -3.18 -31.60 13.66
CA GLY A 240 -4.34 -32.20 12.99
C GLY A 240 -5.40 -31.18 12.55
N ALA A 241 -5.00 -29.94 12.27
CA ALA A 241 -5.89 -28.93 11.69
C ALA A 241 -5.92 -29.01 10.15
N ASP A 242 -6.91 -28.36 9.55
CA ASP A 242 -7.00 -28.20 8.09
C ASP A 242 -5.88 -27.28 7.59
N GLU A 243 -4.87 -27.86 6.93
CA GLU A 243 -3.69 -27.15 6.43
C GLU A 243 -4.07 -26.03 5.45
N LEU A 244 -5.02 -26.29 4.55
CA LEU A 244 -5.42 -25.31 3.54
C LEU A 244 -6.05 -24.08 4.21
N LYS A 245 -6.90 -24.28 5.22
CA LYS A 245 -7.48 -23.17 6.00
C LYS A 245 -6.43 -22.43 6.81
N ALA A 246 -5.49 -23.13 7.43
CA ALA A 246 -4.40 -22.52 8.21
C ALA A 246 -3.52 -21.63 7.32
N ARG A 247 -3.11 -22.14 6.16
CA ARG A 247 -2.35 -21.38 5.18
C ARG A 247 -3.15 -20.21 4.62
N THR A 248 -4.43 -20.41 4.32
CA THR A 248 -5.29 -19.32 3.81
C THR A 248 -5.44 -18.19 4.82
N ALA A 249 -5.65 -18.51 6.10
CA ALA A 249 -5.70 -17.52 7.17
C ALA A 249 -4.34 -16.81 7.33
N ALA A 250 -3.24 -17.56 7.33
CA ALA A 250 -1.89 -17.03 7.42
C ALA A 250 -1.52 -16.11 6.24
N VAL A 251 -1.92 -16.41 5.01
CA VAL A 251 -1.65 -15.51 3.87
C VAL A 251 -2.46 -14.22 3.93
N LEU A 252 -3.59 -14.20 4.67
CA LEU A 252 -4.51 -13.07 4.76
C LEU A 252 -4.41 -12.27 6.06
N HIS A 253 -3.75 -12.78 7.11
CA HIS A 253 -3.81 -12.19 8.46
C HIS A 253 -3.41 -10.71 8.50
N ASP A 254 -2.45 -10.34 7.64
CA ASP A 254 -1.85 -9.01 7.57
C ASP A 254 -2.22 -8.26 6.28
N VAL A 255 -3.27 -8.68 5.56
CA VAL A 255 -3.59 -8.14 4.23
C VAL A 255 -3.95 -6.66 4.22
N THR A 256 -4.43 -6.13 5.35
CA THR A 256 -4.71 -4.70 5.55
C THR A 256 -3.65 -4.00 6.40
N ARG A 257 -2.55 -4.66 6.80
CA ARG A 257 -1.55 -4.13 7.73
C ARG A 257 -0.83 -2.87 7.24
N CYS A 258 -0.69 -2.71 5.93
CA CYS A 258 -0.07 -1.53 5.33
C CYS A 258 -1.03 -0.33 5.17
N ALA A 259 -2.32 -0.49 5.52
CA ALA A 259 -3.27 0.61 5.57
C ALA A 259 -3.00 1.48 6.81
N ARG A 260 -2.96 2.80 6.60
CA ARG A 260 -2.76 3.80 7.65
C ARG A 260 -4.02 3.96 8.50
N GLU A 261 -3.89 4.65 9.62
CA GLU A 261 -5.01 4.92 10.55
C GLU A 261 -6.29 5.37 9.85
N ARG A 262 -6.23 6.43 9.03
CA ARG A 262 -7.40 6.92 8.27
C ARG A 262 -8.04 5.84 7.39
N GLU A 263 -7.21 5.01 6.76
CA GLU A 263 -7.64 3.94 5.85
C GLU A 263 -8.22 2.76 6.62
N GLN A 264 -7.66 2.41 7.79
CA GLN A 264 -8.24 1.43 8.71
C GLN A 264 -9.62 1.85 9.20
N LEU A 265 -9.78 3.13 9.56
CA LEU A 265 -11.08 3.67 9.98
C LEU A 265 -12.10 3.71 8.82
N GLN A 266 -11.65 3.97 7.59
CA GLN A 266 -12.49 3.84 6.39
C GLN A 266 -12.94 2.39 6.17
N LEU A 267 -12.03 1.43 6.31
CA LEU A 267 -12.36 0.00 6.24
C LEU A 267 -13.37 -0.37 7.33
N CYS A 268 -13.19 0.12 8.55
CA CYS A 268 -14.14 -0.12 9.64
C CYS A 268 -15.54 0.38 9.28
N ARG A 269 -15.67 1.63 8.82
CA ARG A 269 -16.97 2.19 8.38
C ARG A 269 -17.58 1.38 7.24
N LYS A 270 -16.77 1.01 6.24
CA LYS A 270 -17.22 0.24 5.08
C LYS A 270 -17.81 -1.12 5.47
N TYR A 271 -17.14 -1.83 6.38
CA TYR A 271 -17.53 -3.17 6.78
C TYR A 271 -18.42 -3.19 8.02
N GLY A 272 -18.89 -2.03 8.50
CA GLY A 272 -19.74 -1.94 9.70
C GLY A 272 -19.05 -2.37 11.00
N ILE A 273 -17.72 -2.27 11.06
CA ILE A 273 -16.93 -2.55 12.26
C ILE A 273 -16.99 -1.30 13.16
N ILE A 274 -17.39 -1.50 14.41
CA ILE A 274 -17.39 -0.47 15.45
C ILE A 274 -16.18 -0.77 16.36
N PRO A 275 -15.04 -0.11 16.15
CA PRO A 275 -13.88 -0.27 17.02
C PRO A 275 -14.14 0.40 18.36
N ASP A 276 -13.56 -0.15 19.43
CA ASP A 276 -13.55 0.51 20.73
C ASP A 276 -12.48 1.61 20.84
N ASP A 277 -12.47 2.34 21.96
CA ASP A 277 -11.54 3.45 22.19
C ASP A 277 -10.05 3.03 22.15
N ILE A 278 -9.75 1.78 22.52
CA ILE A 278 -8.38 1.26 22.51
C ILE A 278 -7.98 0.91 21.08
N GLU A 279 -8.87 0.26 20.33
CA GLU A 279 -8.68 -0.10 18.92
C GLU A 279 -8.56 1.15 18.03
N VAL A 280 -9.27 2.24 18.36
CA VAL A 280 -9.12 3.53 17.67
C VAL A 280 -7.77 4.18 17.99
N LYS A 281 -7.39 4.25 19.27
CA LYS A 281 -6.09 4.82 19.69
C LYS A 281 -4.89 4.00 19.22
N ASN A 282 -5.08 2.70 19.06
CA ASN A 282 -4.08 1.77 18.55
C ASN A 282 -4.57 1.17 17.24
N SER A 283 -4.59 1.99 16.19
CA SER A 283 -5.07 1.59 14.85
C SER A 283 -4.35 0.39 14.25
N GLU A 284 -3.15 0.08 14.78
CA GLU A 284 -2.45 -1.16 14.49
C GLU A 284 -3.23 -2.41 14.89
N LEU A 285 -4.19 -2.38 15.82
CA LEU A 285 -5.03 -3.54 16.17
C LEU A 285 -6.14 -3.77 15.14
N LEU A 286 -6.51 -2.75 14.38
CA LEU A 286 -7.64 -2.80 13.45
C LEU A 286 -7.41 -3.77 12.29
N HIS A 287 -6.16 -4.02 11.89
CA HIS A 287 -5.86 -4.87 10.73
C HIS A 287 -6.39 -6.31 10.87
N GLY A 288 -6.40 -6.89 12.08
CA GLY A 288 -6.99 -8.21 12.29
C GLY A 288 -8.49 -8.20 11.96
N MET A 289 -9.22 -7.19 12.45
CA MET A 289 -10.65 -7.06 12.19
C MET A 289 -10.96 -6.70 10.74
N THR A 290 -10.25 -5.72 10.17
CA THR A 290 -10.47 -5.28 8.79
C THR A 290 -10.02 -6.35 7.79
N GLY A 291 -8.92 -7.05 8.07
CA GLY A 291 -8.46 -8.21 7.30
C GLY A 291 -9.46 -9.36 7.33
N ALA A 292 -10.05 -9.67 8.49
CA ALA A 292 -11.10 -10.68 8.60
C ALA A 292 -12.36 -10.29 7.81
N ALA A 293 -12.76 -9.01 7.85
CA ALA A 293 -13.90 -8.52 7.08
C ALA A 293 -13.66 -8.60 5.57
N VAL A 294 -12.45 -8.27 5.09
CA VAL A 294 -12.06 -8.44 3.69
C VAL A 294 -12.09 -9.93 3.29
N ALA A 295 -11.54 -10.80 4.13
CA ALA A 295 -11.56 -12.25 3.88
C ALA A 295 -12.99 -12.79 3.79
N SER A 296 -13.88 -12.33 4.67
CA SER A 296 -15.29 -12.75 4.70
C SER A 296 -16.07 -12.23 3.49
N THR A 297 -16.03 -10.92 3.24
CA THR A 297 -16.94 -10.26 2.29
C THR A 297 -16.44 -10.29 0.85
N PHE A 298 -15.14 -10.04 0.64
CA PHE A 298 -14.55 -9.92 -0.69
C PHE A 298 -14.04 -11.27 -1.20
N LEU A 299 -13.40 -12.05 -0.32
CA LEU A 299 -12.82 -13.35 -0.68
C LEU A 299 -13.71 -14.56 -0.35
N ASN A 300 -14.86 -14.33 0.31
CA ASN A 300 -15.83 -15.36 0.68
C ASN A 300 -15.19 -16.55 1.42
N GLN A 301 -14.31 -16.24 2.37
CA GLN A 301 -13.66 -17.23 3.23
C GLN A 301 -14.59 -17.72 4.35
N PRO A 302 -14.44 -18.98 4.81
CA PRO A 302 -15.27 -19.52 5.87
C PRO A 302 -15.00 -18.84 7.21
N GLU A 303 -16.00 -18.81 8.09
CA GLU A 303 -15.96 -18.13 9.39
C GLU A 303 -14.73 -18.50 10.23
N CYS A 304 -14.36 -19.79 10.31
CA CYS A 304 -13.16 -20.23 11.03
C CYS A 304 -11.85 -19.59 10.53
N VAL A 305 -11.72 -19.30 9.23
CA VAL A 305 -10.56 -18.59 8.66
C VAL A 305 -10.63 -17.11 9.03
N CYS A 306 -11.82 -16.51 8.95
CA CYS A 306 -12.04 -15.11 9.33
C CYS A 306 -11.76 -14.88 10.82
N ASP A 307 -12.19 -15.78 11.70
CA ASP A 307 -11.91 -15.71 13.13
C ASP A 307 -10.42 -15.84 13.43
N ALA A 308 -9.73 -16.76 12.77
CA ALA A 308 -8.28 -16.91 12.92
C ALA A 308 -7.53 -15.64 12.51
N ILE A 309 -7.98 -14.95 11.46
CA ILE A 309 -7.44 -13.63 11.08
C ILE A 309 -7.83 -12.56 12.11
N ARG A 310 -9.09 -12.54 12.56
CA ARG A 310 -9.63 -11.50 13.46
C ARG A 310 -8.89 -11.43 14.78
N TYR A 311 -8.58 -12.60 15.35
CA TYR A 311 -8.09 -12.73 16.70
C TYR A 311 -6.60 -13.07 16.79
N HIS A 312 -5.85 -13.10 15.68
CA HIS A 312 -4.44 -13.50 15.72
C HIS A 312 -3.54 -12.60 16.59
N THR A 313 -3.85 -11.31 16.74
CA THR A 313 -3.03 -10.38 17.55
C THR A 313 -3.46 -10.30 19.01
N THR A 314 -4.77 -10.29 19.28
CA THR A 314 -5.28 -10.10 20.64
C THR A 314 -5.66 -11.39 21.34
N GLY A 315 -5.80 -12.48 20.59
CA GLY A 315 -6.52 -13.67 21.03
C GLY A 315 -8.00 -13.39 21.34
N ARG A 316 -8.68 -14.41 21.87
CA ARG A 316 -9.97 -14.31 22.58
C ARG A 316 -10.13 -15.51 23.53
N PRO A 317 -10.93 -15.43 24.59
CA PRO A 317 -11.27 -16.62 25.38
C PRO A 317 -11.87 -17.73 24.49
N GLY A 318 -11.39 -18.96 24.65
CA GLY A 318 -11.93 -20.11 23.89
C GLY A 318 -11.45 -20.22 22.45
N MET A 319 -10.22 -19.77 22.13
CA MET A 319 -9.66 -19.93 20.78
C MET A 319 -9.75 -21.39 20.31
N GLY A 320 -10.32 -21.59 19.13
CA GLY A 320 -10.28 -22.86 18.41
C GLY A 320 -8.86 -23.14 17.89
N LEU A 321 -8.62 -24.40 17.52
CA LEU A 321 -7.30 -24.86 17.08
C LEU A 321 -6.70 -24.01 15.94
N LEU A 322 -7.52 -23.65 14.95
CA LEU A 322 -7.07 -22.85 13.81
C LEU A 322 -6.62 -21.43 14.23
N GLU A 323 -7.32 -20.82 15.17
CA GLU A 323 -6.99 -19.49 15.70
C GLU A 323 -5.67 -19.55 16.48
N LYS A 324 -5.48 -20.59 17.31
CA LYS A 324 -4.22 -20.84 18.04
C LYS A 324 -3.05 -20.99 17.07
N ILE A 325 -3.24 -21.77 16.00
CA ILE A 325 -2.23 -21.99 14.95
C ILE A 325 -1.81 -20.68 14.28
N VAL A 326 -2.76 -19.86 13.84
CA VAL A 326 -2.43 -18.62 13.10
C VAL A 326 -1.80 -17.58 14.02
N CYS A 327 -2.29 -17.46 15.26
CA CYS A 327 -1.66 -16.62 16.28
C CYS A 327 -0.21 -17.04 16.50
N LEU A 328 0.05 -18.32 16.78
CA LEU A 328 1.40 -18.82 16.99
C LEU A 328 2.28 -18.68 15.74
N ALA A 329 1.76 -18.97 14.55
CA ALA A 329 2.49 -18.83 13.30
C ALA A 329 3.04 -17.40 13.10
N ASP A 330 2.30 -16.36 13.48
CA ASP A 330 2.76 -14.97 13.43
C ASP A 330 3.97 -14.70 14.35
N TYR A 331 4.01 -15.37 15.51
CA TYR A 331 5.11 -15.27 16.47
C TYR A 331 6.32 -16.14 16.10
N ILE A 332 6.11 -17.33 15.53
CA ILE A 332 7.16 -18.32 15.33
C ILE A 332 7.76 -18.32 13.94
N GLU A 333 7.22 -17.52 13.01
CA GLU A 333 7.71 -17.48 11.64
C GLU A 333 9.24 -17.23 11.59
N PRO A 334 9.96 -17.82 10.61
CA PRO A 334 11.43 -17.88 10.66
C PRO A 334 12.14 -16.53 10.72
N GLY A 335 11.52 -15.46 10.22
CA GLY A 335 12.03 -14.10 10.24
C GLY A 335 11.95 -13.39 11.60
N ARG A 336 11.19 -13.90 12.58
CA ARG A 336 11.09 -13.30 13.92
C ARG A 336 12.34 -13.53 14.75
N THR A 337 12.94 -12.45 15.22
CA THR A 337 14.13 -12.45 16.08
C THR A 337 13.85 -11.67 17.36
N PHE A 338 13.34 -12.34 18.39
CA PHE A 338 13.14 -11.78 19.73
C PHE A 338 13.66 -12.77 20.79
N GLU A 339 13.89 -12.27 22.00
CA GLU A 339 14.37 -13.09 23.12
C GLU A 339 13.39 -14.24 23.42
N GLY A 340 13.89 -15.48 23.46
CA GLY A 340 13.04 -16.65 23.66
C GLY A 340 12.29 -17.15 22.42
N ALA A 341 12.48 -16.56 21.23
CA ALA A 341 11.84 -17.04 20.00
C ALA A 341 12.18 -18.51 19.68
N GLY A 342 13.44 -18.94 19.89
CA GLY A 342 13.83 -20.34 19.69
C GLY A 342 13.07 -21.31 20.60
N VAL A 343 12.97 -20.97 21.89
CA VAL A 343 12.21 -21.75 22.88
C VAL A 343 10.72 -21.78 22.52
N LEU A 344 10.15 -20.65 22.10
CA LEU A 344 8.76 -20.60 21.67
C LEU A 344 8.50 -21.49 20.45
N ARG A 345 9.44 -21.54 19.49
CA ARG A 345 9.36 -22.44 18.34
C ARG A 345 9.32 -23.89 18.78
N GLU A 346 10.13 -24.30 19.75
CA GLU A 346 10.13 -25.68 20.26
C GLU A 346 8.80 -26.03 20.95
N ILE A 347 8.37 -25.20 21.90
CA ILE A 347 7.13 -25.43 22.67
C ILE A 347 5.91 -25.50 21.73
N ALA A 348 5.87 -24.70 20.66
CA ALA A 348 4.74 -24.70 19.71
C ALA A 348 4.48 -26.05 19.03
N PHE A 349 5.48 -26.95 18.97
CA PHE A 349 5.31 -28.31 18.45
C PHE A 349 5.13 -29.37 19.55
N GLU A 350 5.32 -29.02 20.81
CA GLU A 350 5.16 -29.91 21.97
C GLU A 350 3.81 -29.73 22.67
N ASP A 351 3.44 -28.47 22.95
CA ASP A 351 2.21 -28.06 23.64
C ASP A 351 1.75 -26.69 23.10
N ILE A 352 0.71 -26.72 22.26
CA ILE A 352 0.19 -25.52 21.60
C ILE A 352 -0.37 -24.50 22.58
N ASP A 353 -0.93 -24.94 23.70
CA ASP A 353 -1.55 -24.06 24.69
C ASP A 353 -0.51 -23.42 25.59
N ALA A 354 0.53 -24.18 25.99
CA ALA A 354 1.68 -23.61 26.67
C ALA A 354 2.44 -22.62 25.78
N ALA A 355 2.59 -22.92 24.49
CA ALA A 355 3.21 -22.01 23.53
C ALA A 355 2.41 -20.71 23.39
N LEU A 356 1.08 -20.81 23.26
CA LEU A 356 0.22 -19.64 23.11
C LEU A 356 0.22 -18.77 24.37
N GLU A 357 0.14 -19.38 25.56
CA GLU A 357 0.27 -18.67 26.83
C GLU A 357 1.60 -17.92 26.92
N LYS A 358 2.70 -18.58 26.54
CA LYS A 358 4.02 -17.96 26.52
C LYS A 358 4.09 -16.79 25.54
N ALA A 359 3.68 -17.00 24.28
CA ALA A 359 3.71 -15.97 23.24
C ALA A 359 2.93 -14.71 23.65
N MET A 360 1.72 -14.90 24.18
CA MET A 360 0.87 -13.79 24.61
C MET A 360 1.40 -13.13 25.90
N THR A 361 1.99 -13.89 26.82
CA THR A 361 2.61 -13.33 28.05
C THR A 361 3.82 -12.46 27.70
N ASP A 362 4.72 -12.95 26.84
CA ASP A 362 5.90 -12.22 26.40
C ASP A 362 5.50 -10.98 25.58
N GLY A 363 4.49 -11.12 24.72
CA GLY A 363 3.91 -9.99 23.96
C GLY A 363 3.31 -8.92 24.87
N LEU A 364 2.57 -9.32 25.91
CA LEU A 364 2.00 -8.40 26.90
C LEU A 364 3.11 -7.66 27.66
N ALA A 365 4.14 -8.36 28.11
CA ALA A 365 5.29 -7.76 28.80
C ALA A 365 6.01 -6.73 27.92
N PHE A 366 6.18 -7.03 26.63
CA PHE A 366 6.76 -6.10 25.66
C PHE A 366 5.89 -4.84 25.46
N LEU A 367 4.56 -5.00 25.35
CA LEU A 367 3.64 -3.89 25.19
C LEU A 367 3.61 -2.98 26.43
N LEU A 368 3.63 -3.56 27.63
CA LEU A 368 3.74 -2.83 28.90
C LEU A 368 5.03 -2.03 28.97
N ALA A 369 6.17 -2.64 28.60
CA ALA A 369 7.47 -1.96 28.56
C ALA A 369 7.54 -0.84 27.52
N SER A 370 6.69 -0.90 26.48
CA SER A 370 6.61 0.09 25.40
C SER A 370 5.55 1.18 25.64
N GLU A 371 4.93 1.23 26.83
CA GLU A 371 3.85 2.16 27.20
C GLU A 371 2.66 2.17 26.21
N LYS A 372 2.42 1.05 25.53
CA LYS A 372 1.29 0.92 24.59
C LYS A 372 0.01 0.50 25.33
N ASN A 373 -1.13 1.03 24.89
CA ASN A 373 -2.43 0.59 25.40
C ASN A 373 -2.69 -0.87 25.04
N ILE A 374 -2.97 -1.68 26.05
CA ILE A 374 -3.26 -3.11 25.92
C ILE A 374 -4.76 -3.29 25.82
N HIS A 375 -5.18 -4.08 24.84
CA HIS A 375 -6.58 -4.43 24.69
C HIS A 375 -6.97 -5.50 25.73
N PRO A 376 -8.04 -5.32 26.53
CA PRO A 376 -8.44 -6.22 27.62
C PRO A 376 -8.61 -7.69 27.20
N ARG A 377 -8.99 -7.91 25.94
CA ARG A 377 -9.12 -9.25 25.33
C ARG A 377 -7.83 -10.09 25.44
N THR A 378 -6.65 -9.47 25.36
CA THR A 378 -5.37 -10.18 25.53
C THR A 378 -5.24 -10.76 26.94
N GLU A 379 -5.58 -9.98 27.97
CA GLU A 379 -5.55 -10.42 29.36
C GLU A 379 -6.60 -11.50 29.63
N GLN A 380 -7.83 -11.30 29.15
CA GLN A 380 -8.92 -12.27 29.26
C GLN A 380 -8.55 -13.62 28.59
N THR A 381 -7.82 -13.58 27.49
CA THR A 381 -7.35 -14.79 26.80
C THR A 381 -6.32 -15.53 27.66
N LEU A 382 -5.35 -14.82 28.23
CA LEU A 382 -4.34 -15.39 29.12
C LEU A 382 -4.96 -16.00 30.39
N GLU A 383 -5.92 -15.32 31.00
CA GLU A 383 -6.66 -15.84 32.15
C GLU A 383 -7.40 -17.13 31.81
N TRP A 384 -8.04 -17.17 30.64
CA TRP A 384 -8.75 -18.35 30.16
C TRP A 384 -7.79 -19.53 29.92
N LEU A 385 -6.65 -19.32 29.25
CA LEU A 385 -5.64 -20.36 29.00
C LEU A 385 -5.09 -20.94 30.31
N ARG A 386 -4.75 -20.06 31.27
CA ARG A 386 -4.25 -20.48 32.59
C ARG A 386 -5.27 -21.28 33.39
N LYS A 387 -6.56 -20.93 33.27
CA LYS A 387 -7.63 -21.66 33.93
C LYS A 387 -7.79 -23.06 33.33
N GLN A 388 -7.87 -23.16 32.00
CA GLN A 388 -7.98 -24.45 31.32
C GLN A 388 -6.86 -25.41 31.69
N ARG A 389 -5.60 -24.95 31.67
CA ARG A 389 -4.45 -25.78 32.02
C ARG A 389 -4.48 -26.26 33.47
N LYS A 390 -4.97 -25.43 34.40
CA LYS A 390 -5.17 -25.84 35.81
C LYS A 390 -6.21 -26.95 35.90
N ASP A 391 -7.34 -26.79 35.20
CA ASP A 391 -8.43 -27.77 35.22
C ASP A 391 -7.98 -29.12 34.60
N GLU A 392 -7.26 -29.11 33.48
CA GLU A 392 -6.68 -30.32 32.85
C GLU A 392 -5.65 -31.01 33.74
N SER A 393 -4.80 -30.25 34.43
CA SER A 393 -3.83 -30.81 35.38
C SER A 393 -4.51 -31.50 36.57
N LEU A 394 -5.64 -30.97 37.03
CA LEU A 394 -6.43 -31.54 38.13
C LEU A 394 -7.20 -32.78 37.70
N GLU A 395 -7.66 -32.86 36.44
CA GLU A 395 -8.27 -34.06 35.87
C GLU A 395 -7.26 -35.18 35.64
N THR A 396 -6.01 -34.86 35.25
CA THR A 396 -4.95 -35.87 35.04
C THR A 396 -4.47 -36.53 36.35
N ILE A 397 -4.75 -35.90 37.49
CA ILE A 397 -4.42 -36.42 38.84
C ILE A 397 -5.56 -37.31 39.40
N ARG A 398 -6.74 -37.32 38.77
CA ARG A 398 -7.88 -38.17 39.15
C ARG A 398 -7.91 -39.43 38.29
#